data_AF-A0A0N0A5R5-F1
#
_entry.id   AF-A0A0N0A5R5-F1
#
_cell.length_a   1.000
_cell.length_b   1.000
_cell.length_c   1.000
_cell.angle_alpha   90.00
_cell.angle_beta   90.00
_cell.angle_gamma   90.00
#
_symmetry.space_group_name_H-M   'P 1'
#
loop_
_entity.id
_entity.type
_entity.pdbx_description
1 polymer ?
#
loop_
_entity_poly.entity_id
_entity_poly.type
_entity_poly.pdbx_seq_one_letter_code
_entity_poly.pdbx_strand_id
1 'polypeptide(L)'
;VIDADTRLVVVVGRPLAGNRNDCKAWEESGAKAAVGRTLTIADGGYPGTGLVIPHRREHGQTELPDWKEEHNKSHKRVRARVEHVFARMKAWKILRDCRLKGDGVHHAMLGIARMHNLALAG
;
A
#
# COMPACT_ATOMS: atom_id res chain seq x y z
N VAL A 1 -1.68 -2.84 -4.03
CA VAL A 1 -1.45 -3.95 -3.08
C VAL A 1 -0.30 -4.78 -3.59
N ILE A 2 0.63 -5.09 -2.70
CA ILE A 2 1.87 -5.80 -3.01
C ILE A 2 1.92 -7.00 -2.07
N ASP A 3 2.20 -8.17 -2.62
CA ASP A 3 2.45 -9.36 -1.82
C ASP A 3 3.80 -9.21 -1.10
N ALA A 4 3.82 -9.36 0.22
CA ALA A 4 4.97 -9.00 1.04
C ALA A 4 6.18 -9.94 0.86
N ASP A 5 5.93 -11.19 0.46
CA ASP A 5 6.94 -12.23 0.38
C ASP A 5 7.53 -12.30 -1.02
N THR A 6 6.66 -12.36 -2.04
CA THR A 6 7.06 -12.37 -3.45
C THR A 6 7.41 -10.98 -3.99
N ARG A 7 6.98 -9.91 -3.31
CA ARG A 7 7.16 -8.50 -3.72
C ARG A 7 6.47 -8.17 -5.05
N LEU A 8 5.54 -9.01 -5.49
CA LEU A 8 4.76 -8.80 -6.70
C LEU A 8 3.60 -7.84 -6.43
N VAL A 9 3.32 -6.98 -7.40
CA VAL A 9 2.13 -6.13 -7.39
C VAL A 9 0.93 -6.99 -7.77
N VAL A 10 -0.03 -7.14 -6.86
CA VAL A 10 -1.23 -7.97 -7.06
C VAL A 10 -2.47 -7.16 -7.40
N VAL A 11 -2.54 -5.90 -6.97
CA VAL A 11 -3.66 -4.99 -7.29
C VAL A 11 -3.13 -3.57 -7.51
N VAL A 12 -3.58 -2.94 -8.58
CA VAL A 12 -3.45 -1.49 -8.79
C VAL A 12 -4.85 -0.89 -8.78
N GLY A 13 -5.18 -0.13 -7.73
CA GLY A 13 -6.46 0.57 -7.64
C GLY A 13 -6.56 1.72 -8.65
N ARG A 14 -7.79 2.16 -8.92
CA ARG A 14 -8.03 3.39 -9.69
C ARG A 14 -7.45 4.60 -8.91
N PRO A 15 -6.58 5.42 -9.52
CA PRO A 15 -6.12 6.66 -8.92
C PRO A 15 -7.28 7.59 -8.62
N LEU A 16 -7.22 8.26 -7.49
CA LEU A 16 -8.21 9.23 -7.05
C LEU A 16 -7.56 10.60 -6.88
N ALA A 17 -8.38 11.64 -6.73
CA ALA A 17 -7.89 12.98 -6.43
C ALA A 17 -7.05 12.96 -5.14
N GLY A 18 -5.94 13.70 -5.14
CA GLY A 18 -4.96 13.70 -4.03
C GLY A 18 -5.45 14.28 -2.70
N ASN A 19 -6.70 14.75 -2.63
CA ASN A 19 -7.35 15.22 -1.41
C ASN A 19 -8.18 14.12 -0.70
N ARG A 20 -8.23 12.92 -1.26
CA ARG A 20 -8.94 11.79 -0.66
C ARG A 20 -8.08 11.16 0.43
N ASN A 21 -8.66 10.93 1.61
CA ASN A 21 -7.96 10.19 2.66
C ASN A 21 -7.77 8.72 2.25
N ASP A 22 -6.76 8.09 2.83
CA ASP A 22 -6.34 6.74 2.46
C ASP A 22 -7.45 5.69 2.70
N CYS A 23 -8.26 5.84 3.76
CA CYS A 23 -9.41 4.96 4.00
C CYS A 23 -10.44 5.01 2.87
N LYS A 24 -10.81 6.21 2.40
CA LYS A 24 -11.73 6.37 1.28
C LYS A 24 -11.10 5.89 -0.01
N ALA A 25 -9.80 6.14 -0.18
CA ALA A 25 -9.08 5.65 -1.35
C ALA A 25 -9.03 4.13 -1.42
N TRP A 26 -8.90 3.45 -0.28
CA TRP A 26 -8.98 1.99 -0.19
C TRP A 26 -10.29 1.43 -0.75
N GLU A 27 -11.42 2.05 -0.42
CA GLU A 27 -12.75 1.62 -0.87
C GLU A 27 -13.03 2.04 -2.32
N GLU A 28 -12.86 3.33 -2.63
CA GLU A 28 -13.26 3.93 -3.91
C GLU A 28 -12.35 3.55 -5.08
N SER A 29 -11.09 3.20 -4.80
CA SER A 29 -10.16 2.74 -5.85
C SER A 29 -10.49 1.35 -6.38
N GLY A 30 -11.43 0.62 -5.76
CA GLY A 30 -11.74 -0.78 -6.05
C GLY A 30 -10.74 -1.77 -5.44
N ALA A 31 -9.70 -1.29 -4.75
CA ALA A 31 -8.68 -2.16 -4.15
C ALA A 31 -9.27 -3.08 -3.07
N LYS A 32 -10.18 -2.58 -2.23
CA LYS A 32 -10.92 -3.40 -1.24
C LYS A 32 -11.66 -4.57 -1.88
N ALA A 33 -12.38 -4.31 -2.97
CA ALA A 33 -13.14 -5.34 -3.67
C ALA A 33 -12.21 -6.38 -4.31
N ALA A 34 -11.11 -5.94 -4.93
CA ALA A 34 -10.14 -6.81 -5.58
C ALA A 34 -9.36 -7.69 -4.58
N VAL A 35 -9.03 -7.18 -3.41
CA VAL A 35 -8.38 -7.94 -2.33
C VAL A 35 -9.31 -8.95 -1.67
N GLY A 36 -10.60 -8.61 -1.59
CA GLY A 36 -11.63 -9.47 -1.02
C GLY A 36 -11.36 -9.77 0.46
N ARG A 37 -11.22 -11.05 0.79
CA ARG A 37 -11.01 -11.54 2.17
C ARG A 37 -9.54 -11.76 2.53
N THR A 38 -8.62 -11.39 1.63
CA THR A 38 -7.19 -11.59 1.86
C THR A 38 -6.71 -10.69 3.00
N LEU A 39 -6.02 -11.28 3.98
CA LEU A 39 -5.42 -10.54 5.09
C LEU A 39 -4.43 -9.52 4.53
N THR A 40 -4.71 -8.23 4.78
CA THR A 40 -3.94 -7.14 4.20
C THR A 40 -3.42 -6.22 5.29
N ILE A 41 -2.12 -5.94 5.21
CA ILE A 41 -1.40 -5.06 6.13
C ILE A 41 -1.40 -3.65 5.54
N ALA A 42 -1.69 -2.66 6.37
CA ALA A 42 -1.69 -1.26 5.99
C ALA A 42 -0.95 -0.40 7.01
N ASP A 43 -0.56 0.81 6.62
CA ASP A 43 -0.02 1.79 7.57
C ASP A 43 -1.12 2.33 8.49
N GLY A 44 -0.73 3.18 9.46
CA GLY A 44 -1.68 3.73 10.41
C GLY A 44 -2.73 4.66 9.80
N GLY A 45 -2.58 5.11 8.56
CA GLY A 45 -3.52 5.97 7.83
C GLY A 45 -4.83 5.31 7.43
N TYR A 46 -5.00 4.01 7.73
CA TYR A 46 -6.17 3.21 7.34
C TYR A 46 -7.08 2.78 8.52
N PRO A 47 -7.39 3.62 9.53
CA PRO A 47 -8.28 3.21 10.62
C PRO A 47 -9.69 2.89 10.11
N GLY A 48 -10.35 1.91 10.73
CA GLY A 48 -11.74 1.55 10.43
C GLY A 48 -11.94 0.74 9.13
N THR A 49 -10.87 0.37 8.43
CA THR A 49 -10.94 -0.36 7.15
C THR A 49 -10.94 -1.88 7.28
N GLY A 50 -10.70 -2.41 8.48
CA GLY A 50 -10.50 -3.84 8.74
C GLY A 50 -9.12 -4.38 8.36
N LEU A 51 -8.21 -3.51 7.88
CA LEU A 51 -6.83 -3.87 7.57
C LEU A 51 -5.99 -4.01 8.85
N VAL A 52 -4.95 -4.84 8.77
CA VAL A 52 -3.98 -4.99 9.86
C VAL A 52 -3.09 -3.75 9.92
N ILE A 53 -3.41 -2.84 10.84
CA ILE A 53 -2.69 -1.59 11.08
C ILE A 53 -1.84 -1.70 12.36
N PRO A 54 -0.75 -0.91 12.50
CA PRO A 54 0.05 -0.95 13.71
C PRO A 54 -0.75 -0.44 14.91
N HIS A 55 -0.50 -1.02 16.08
CA HIS A 55 -1.08 -0.60 17.35
C HIS A 55 -0.63 0.82 17.68
N ARG A 56 -1.57 1.66 18.10
CA ARG A 56 -1.33 3.03 18.57
C ARG A 56 -1.50 3.09 20.08
N ARG A 57 -0.76 4.00 20.71
CA ARG A 57 -0.98 4.35 22.11
C ARG A 57 -2.30 5.11 22.24
N GLU A 58 -3.06 4.81 23.26
CA GLU A 58 -4.26 5.56 23.61
C GLU A 58 -3.90 6.86 24.33
N HIS A 59 -4.85 7.79 24.41
CA HIS A 59 -4.64 9.05 25.10
C HIS A 59 -4.38 8.80 26.59
N GLY A 60 -3.25 9.31 27.10
CA GLY A 60 -2.82 9.07 28.48
C GLY A 60 -2.03 7.78 28.70
N GLN A 61 -1.83 6.96 27.66
CA GLN A 61 -1.01 5.76 27.72
C GLN A 61 0.45 6.09 27.38
N THR A 62 1.36 5.85 28.33
CA THR A 62 2.79 6.12 28.16
C THR A 62 3.47 5.06 27.29
N GLU A 63 3.15 3.78 27.50
CA GLU A 63 3.80 2.63 26.87
C GLU A 63 2.78 1.62 26.34
N LEU A 64 3.13 0.94 25.25
CA LEU A 64 2.35 -0.17 24.74
C LEU A 64 2.79 -1.45 25.48
N PRO A 65 1.87 -2.39 25.76
CA PRO A 65 2.24 -3.73 26.20
C PRO A 65 3.27 -4.37 25.24
N ASP A 66 4.23 -5.10 25.79
CA ASP A 66 5.36 -5.70 25.04
C ASP A 66 4.92 -6.46 23.78
N TRP A 67 3.85 -7.26 23.88
CA TRP A 67 3.34 -8.01 22.73
C TRP A 67 2.82 -7.12 21.59
N LYS A 68 2.27 -5.93 21.89
CA LYS A 68 1.87 -4.94 20.87
C LYS A 68 3.09 -4.28 20.23
N GLU A 69 4.14 -4.04 21.02
CA GLU A 69 5.41 -3.51 20.50
C GLU A 69 6.11 -4.52 19.59
N GLU A 70 6.15 -5.79 19.99
CA GLU A 70 6.70 -6.88 19.20
C GLU A 70 5.94 -7.07 17.89
N HIS A 71 4.60 -7.05 17.93
CA HIS A 71 3.79 -7.08 16.72
C HIS A 71 4.06 -5.86 15.84
N ASN A 72 4.14 -4.65 16.41
CA ASN A 72 4.51 -3.44 15.66
C ASN A 72 5.90 -3.55 15.01
N LYS A 73 6.86 -4.22 15.65
CA LYS A 73 8.19 -4.48 15.09
C LYS A 73 8.11 -5.42 13.89
N SER A 74 7.33 -6.49 13.97
CA SER A 74 7.04 -7.38 12.85
C SER A 74 6.36 -6.63 11.69
N HIS A 75 5.33 -5.85 12.00
CA HIS A 75 4.58 -5.01 11.06
C HIS A 75 5.50 -4.04 10.30
N LYS A 76 6.38 -3.32 11.02
CA LYS A 76 7.37 -2.42 10.43
C LYS A 76 8.32 -3.15 9.46
N ARG A 77 8.76 -4.37 9.79
CA ARG A 77 9.64 -5.16 8.90
C ARG A 77 8.95 -5.53 7.60
N VAL A 78 7.67 -5.90 7.65
CA VAL A 78 6.88 -6.18 6.44
C VAL A 78 6.69 -4.90 5.63
N ARG A 79 6.28 -3.81 6.28
CA ARG A 79 6.09 -2.51 5.63
C ARG A 79 7.35 -1.99 4.95
N ALA A 80 8.51 -2.09 5.57
CA ALA A 80 9.76 -1.65 4.97
C ALA A 80 10.04 -2.34 3.63
N ARG A 81 9.70 -3.63 3.49
CA ARG A 81 9.83 -4.35 2.20
C ARG A 81 8.87 -3.79 1.16
N VAL A 82 7.60 -3.60 1.52
CA VAL A 82 6.56 -3.03 0.64
C VAL A 82 6.92 -1.61 0.20
N GLU A 83 7.38 -0.78 1.12
CA GLU A 83 7.82 0.60 0.86
C GLU A 83 9.03 0.64 -0.07
N HIS A 84 9.99 -0.28 0.08
CA HIS A 84 11.10 -0.42 -0.86
C HIS A 84 10.65 -0.80 -2.28
N VAL A 85 9.62 -1.63 -2.43
CA VAL A 85 9.05 -1.95 -3.75
C VAL A 85 8.36 -0.71 -4.32
N PHE A 86 7.51 -0.07 -3.52
CA PHE A 86 6.75 1.10 -3.95
C PHE A 86 7.66 2.29 -4.31
N ALA A 87 8.75 2.51 -3.57
CA ALA A 87 9.74 3.53 -3.86
C ALA A 87 10.42 3.30 -5.22
N ARG A 88 10.78 2.04 -5.54
CA ARG A 88 11.33 1.68 -6.87
C ARG A 88 10.33 1.97 -7.98
N MET A 89 9.06 1.60 -7.81
CA MET A 89 8.02 1.87 -8.80
C MET A 89 7.80 3.37 -9.03
N LYS A 90 7.87 4.20 -7.97
CA LYS A 90 7.75 5.65 -8.08
C LYS A 90 8.89 6.33 -8.84
N ALA A 91 10.04 5.69 -8.97
CA ALA A 91 11.20 6.26 -9.64
C ALA A 91 11.08 6.28 -11.17
N TRP A 92 10.08 5.61 -11.75
CA TRP A 92 9.91 5.52 -13.19
C TRP A 92 9.45 6.85 -13.77
N LYS A 93 10.22 7.39 -14.73
CA LYS A 93 9.96 8.69 -15.36
C LYS A 93 8.54 8.82 -15.93
N ILE A 94 8.01 7.74 -16.52
CA ILE A 94 6.68 7.71 -17.10
C ILE A 94 5.58 8.07 -16.09
N LEU A 95 5.74 7.73 -14.82
CA LEU A 95 4.77 8.08 -13.78
C LEU A 95 4.69 9.61 -13.59
N ARG A 96 5.84 10.30 -13.65
CA ARG A 96 5.90 11.76 -13.59
C ARG A 96 5.24 12.39 -14.80
N ASP A 97 5.53 11.87 -15.99
CA ASP A 97 5.06 12.42 -17.27
C ASP A 97 3.54 12.23 -17.46
N CYS A 98 2.95 11.23 -16.79
CA CYS A 98 1.52 10.93 -16.84
C CYS A 98 0.71 11.50 -15.66
N ARG A 99 1.36 12.12 -14.65
CA ARG A 99 0.72 12.55 -13.39
C ARG A 99 -0.48 13.49 -13.56
N LEU A 100 -0.46 14.35 -14.57
CA LEU A 100 -1.50 15.37 -14.81
C LEU A 100 -2.34 15.08 -16.06
N LYS A 101 -2.28 13.86 -16.59
CA LYS A 101 -2.89 13.51 -17.90
C LYS A 101 -4.11 12.59 -17.75
N GLY A 102 -5.15 13.05 -17.06
CA GLY A 102 -6.38 12.25 -16.86
C GLY A 102 -6.08 10.85 -16.32
N ASP A 103 -6.54 9.81 -17.02
CA ASP A 103 -6.29 8.40 -16.67
C ASP A 103 -4.83 7.93 -16.90
N GLY A 104 -3.95 8.82 -17.38
CA GLY A 104 -2.54 8.51 -17.65
C GLY A 104 -1.81 7.91 -16.46
N VAL A 105 -2.10 8.35 -15.23
CA VAL A 105 -1.51 7.75 -14.01
C VAL A 105 -1.90 6.29 -13.87
N HIS A 106 -3.15 5.93 -14.16
CA HIS A 106 -3.63 4.57 -14.00
C HIS A 106 -2.92 3.63 -14.99
N HIS A 107 -2.87 4.02 -16.26
CA HIS A 107 -2.18 3.24 -17.29
C HIS A 107 -0.67 3.13 -17.02
N ALA A 108 -0.02 4.23 -16.61
CA ALA A 108 1.39 4.22 -16.23
C ALA A 108 1.64 3.27 -15.05
N MET A 109 0.82 3.33 -14.00
CA MET A 109 0.95 2.45 -12.84
C MET A 109 0.71 0.97 -13.19
N LEU A 110 -0.24 0.65 -14.06
CA LEU A 110 -0.45 -0.71 -14.57
C LEU A 110 0.76 -1.21 -15.36
N GLY A 111 1.32 -0.37 -16.24
CA GLY A 111 2.52 -0.69 -17.00
C GLY A 111 3.73 -0.93 -16.10
N ILE A 112 3.99 -0.04 -15.14
CA ILE A 112 5.08 -0.17 -14.17
C ILE A 112 4.90 -1.45 -13.34
N ALA A 113 3.69 -1.73 -12.85
CA ALA A 113 3.41 -2.94 -12.08
C ALA A 113 3.69 -4.21 -12.89
N ARG A 114 3.26 -4.25 -14.16
CA ARG A 114 3.53 -5.38 -15.06
C ARG A 114 5.04 -5.58 -15.28
N MET A 115 5.76 -4.51 -15.59
CA MET A 115 7.21 -4.58 -15.81
C MET A 115 7.98 -4.98 -14.55
N HIS A 116 7.58 -4.46 -13.39
CA HIS A 116 8.15 -4.85 -12.09
C HIS A 116 7.95 -6.34 -11.82
N ASN A 117 6.75 -6.87 -12.06
CA ASN A 117 6.47 -8.29 -11.85
C ASN A 117 7.29 -9.18 -12.80
N LEU A 118 7.39 -8.79 -14.09
CA LEU A 118 8.21 -9.52 -15.06
C LEU A 118 9.70 -9.55 -14.67
N ALA A 119 10.23 -8.45 -14.12
CA ALA A 119 11.62 -8.39 -13.68
C ALA A 119 11.94 -9.25 -12.44
N LEU A 120 10.92 -9.67 -11.68
CA LEU A 120 11.09 -10.53 -10.49
C LEU A 120 10.76 -12.01 -10.75
N ALA A 121 9.86 -12.29 -11.71
CA ALA A 121 9.33 -13.62 -11.95
C ALA A 121 9.66 -14.20 -13.33
N GLY A 122 10.24 -13.41 -14.23
CA GLY A 122 10.80 -13.86 -15.51
C GLY A 122 12.29 -14.10 -15.40
#